data_AF-A0A0C9URY9-F1
#
_entry.id   AF-A0A0C9URY9-F1
#
_cell.length_a   1.000
_cell.length_b   1.000
_cell.length_c   1.000
_cell.angle_alpha   90.00
_cell.angle_beta   90.00
_cell.angle_gamma   90.00
#
_symmetry.space_group_name_H-M   'P 1'
#
loop_
_entity.id
_entity.type
_entity.pdbx_description
1 polymer ?
#
loop_
_entity_poly.entity_id
_entity_poly.type
_entity_poly.pdbx_seq_one_letter_code
_entity_poly.pdbx_strand_id
1 'polypeptide(L)'
;MRKFFEQPDGGSDYIFEGLPQTLTPLAQNEVIGFGYEFDGGNIFFTRKGERLSDAFVGRYTPTFTDIYAAVGVCGETEVHVNFGEHEFLWVEGNNEEWSIKNHARNKRAFSSSGLDELPPAYQ
;
A
#
# COMPACT_ATOMS: atom_id res chain seq x y z
N MET A 1 -15.01 5.31 3.91
CA MET A 1 -13.95 4.31 3.73
C MET A 1 -13.82 3.56 5.03
N ARG A 2 -13.97 2.23 5.00
CA ARG A 2 -13.90 1.37 6.18
C ARG A 2 -12.64 0.52 6.03
N LYS A 3 -11.70 0.61 6.97
CA LYS A 3 -10.46 -0.16 6.94
C LYS A 3 -10.71 -1.47 7.67
N PHE A 4 -10.80 -2.55 6.91
CA PHE A 4 -11.12 -3.90 7.38
C PHE A 4 -9.88 -4.78 7.25
N PHE A 5 -9.61 -5.63 8.24
CA PHE A 5 -8.59 -6.68 8.15
C PHE A 5 -9.21 -8.00 8.59
N GLU A 6 -8.94 -9.08 7.87
CA GLU A 6 -9.45 -10.42 8.15
C GLU A 6 -8.55 -11.11 9.19
N GLN A 7 -9.06 -11.25 10.43
CA GLN A 7 -8.44 -12.11 11.45
C GLN A 7 -9.06 -13.51 11.37
N PRO A 8 -8.40 -14.56 11.90
CA PRO A 8 -8.96 -15.92 11.92
C PRO A 8 -10.32 -16.05 12.61
N ASP A 9 -10.68 -15.10 13.47
CA ASP A 9 -11.93 -14.97 14.23
C ASP A 9 -12.94 -13.98 13.60
N GLY A 10 -12.66 -13.48 12.40
CA GLY A 10 -13.49 -12.51 11.68
C GLY A 10 -12.84 -11.13 11.60
N GLY A 11 -13.19 -10.37 10.57
CA GLY A 11 -12.49 -9.11 10.33
C GLY A 11 -12.90 -7.97 11.27
N SER A 12 -11.91 -7.21 11.72
CA SER A 12 -12.08 -6.10 12.66
C SER A 12 -11.88 -4.74 11.98
N ASP A 13 -12.70 -3.76 12.36
CA ASP A 13 -12.51 -2.36 11.95
C ASP A 13 -11.23 -1.80 12.60
N TYR A 14 -10.39 -1.14 11.82
CA TYR A 14 -9.16 -0.53 12.32
C TYR A 14 -9.48 0.76 13.10
N ILE A 15 -9.71 0.64 14.41
CA ILE A 15 -9.85 1.77 15.35
C ILE A 15 -8.60 1.80 16.23
N PHE A 16 -7.60 2.61 15.87
CA PHE A 16 -6.47 2.88 16.76
C PHE A 16 -6.85 4.06 17.67
N GLU A 17 -6.86 3.84 18.99
CA GLU A 17 -7.10 4.90 19.95
C GLU A 17 -6.02 5.99 19.81
N GLY A 18 -6.43 7.23 19.51
CA GLY A 18 -5.54 8.38 19.39
C GLY A 18 -5.36 8.99 17.99
N LEU A 19 -6.04 8.51 16.96
CA LEU A 19 -6.06 9.17 15.63
C LEU A 19 -7.29 10.08 15.48
N PRO A 20 -7.14 11.41 15.30
CA PRO A 20 -8.30 12.30 15.12
C PRO A 20 -8.99 12.23 13.74
N GLN A 21 -8.57 11.39 12.77
CA GLN A 21 -8.99 11.58 11.36
C GLN A 21 -9.23 10.31 10.51
N THR A 22 -9.18 9.09 11.07
CA THR A 22 -9.38 7.84 10.30
C THR A 22 -10.84 7.43 10.10
N LEU A 23 -11.81 8.16 10.69
CA LEU A 23 -13.23 7.85 10.58
C LEU A 23 -14.02 8.79 9.67
N THR A 24 -13.43 9.90 9.21
CA THR A 24 -14.14 10.79 8.28
C THR A 24 -14.15 10.16 6.89
N PRO A 25 -15.33 9.92 6.30
CA PRO A 25 -15.44 9.46 4.91
C PRO A 25 -14.57 10.31 3.99
N LEU A 26 -14.00 9.67 2.96
CA LEU A 26 -13.34 10.42 1.89
C LEU A 26 -14.39 11.26 1.19
N ALA A 27 -14.06 12.53 0.96
CA ALA A 27 -14.87 13.39 0.12
C ALA A 27 -14.73 12.98 -1.35
N GLN A 28 -15.70 13.37 -2.18
CA GLN A 28 -15.59 13.19 -3.63
C GLN A 28 -14.31 13.88 -4.14
N ASN A 29 -13.59 13.19 -5.04
CA ASN A 29 -12.31 13.63 -5.62
C ASN A 29 -11.17 13.81 -4.61
N GLU A 30 -11.34 13.34 -3.37
CA GLU A 30 -10.25 13.33 -2.40
C GLU A 30 -9.26 12.21 -2.74
N VAL A 31 -7.98 12.55 -2.73
CA VAL A 31 -6.90 11.61 -3.01
C VAL A 31 -6.36 11.04 -1.70
N ILE A 32 -6.28 9.71 -1.67
CA ILE A 32 -5.63 8.95 -0.62
C ILE A 32 -4.45 8.19 -1.24
N GLY A 33 -3.29 8.27 -0.60
CA GLY A 33 -2.11 7.51 -0.98
C GLY A 33 -1.89 6.32 -0.07
N PHE A 34 -1.19 5.31 -0.62
CA PHE A 34 -0.80 4.09 0.07
C PHE A 34 0.71 3.94 -0.09
N GLY A 35 1.41 3.75 1.02
CA GLY A 35 2.86 3.59 1.04
C GLY A 35 3.26 2.28 1.69
N TYR A 36 4.28 1.64 1.12
CA TYR A 36 4.94 0.48 1.69
C TYR A 36 6.45 0.73 1.75
N GLU A 37 7.01 0.64 2.95
CA GLU A 37 8.43 0.73 3.20
C GLU A 37 9.03 -0.68 3.29
N PHE A 38 9.90 -1.04 2.36
CA PHE A 38 10.47 -2.39 2.28
C PHE A 38 11.45 -2.73 3.42
N ASP A 39 12.20 -1.75 3.94
CA ASP A 39 13.21 -2.00 4.96
C ASP A 39 12.57 -2.44 6.29
N GLY A 40 11.57 -1.68 6.74
CA GLY A 40 10.81 -1.94 7.98
C GLY A 40 9.59 -2.84 7.80
N GLY A 41 9.07 -2.97 6.57
CA GLY A 41 7.78 -3.59 6.30
C GLY A 41 6.58 -2.71 6.67
N ASN A 42 6.81 -1.43 6.97
CA ASN A 42 5.78 -0.52 7.45
C ASN A 42 4.81 -0.16 6.33
N ILE A 43 3.52 -0.19 6.63
CA ILE A 43 2.47 0.27 5.73
C ILE A 43 1.88 1.54 6.32
N PHE A 44 1.75 2.57 5.50
CA PHE A 44 1.15 3.83 5.90
C PHE A 44 0.20 4.37 4.82
N PHE A 45 -0.61 5.33 5.21
CA PHE A 45 -1.53 6.03 4.35
C PHE A 45 -1.13 7.49 4.26
N THR A 46 -1.50 8.15 3.15
CA THR A 46 -1.44 9.60 3.04
C THR A 46 -2.80 10.15 2.70
N ARG A 47 -3.16 11.31 3.24
CA ARG A 47 -4.44 11.98 2.95
C ARG A 47 -4.14 13.43 2.58
N LYS A 48 -4.57 13.86 1.39
CA LYS A 48 -4.27 15.21 0.86
C LYS A 48 -2.77 15.55 0.83
N GLY A 49 -1.92 14.54 0.61
CA GLY A 49 -0.46 14.71 0.56
C GLY A 49 0.27 14.60 1.90
N GLU A 50 -0.44 14.49 3.03
CA GLU A 50 0.18 14.34 4.35
C GLU A 50 0.26 12.86 4.76
N ARG A 51 1.43 12.41 5.25
CA ARG A 51 1.60 11.05 5.79
C ARG A 51 0.91 10.92 7.15
N LEU A 52 0.08 9.90 7.29
CA LEU A 52 -0.56 9.51 8.53
C LEU A 52 0.32 8.54 9.32
N SER A 53 -0.02 8.31 10.59
CA SER A 53 0.64 7.29 11.42
C SER A 53 0.64 5.92 10.74
N ASP A 54 1.71 5.16 10.97
CA ASP A 54 1.86 3.83 10.40
C ASP A 54 0.66 2.95 10.77
N ALA A 55 0.06 2.39 9.74
CA ALA A 55 -1.10 1.53 9.82
C ALA A 55 -0.72 0.09 10.18
N PHE A 56 0.48 -0.32 9.82
CA PHE A 56 1.04 -1.61 10.17
C PHE A 56 2.55 -1.45 10.31
N VAL A 57 3.12 -2.08 11.33
CA VAL A 57 4.55 -1.99 11.65
C VAL A 57 5.10 -3.40 11.75
N GLY A 58 6.20 -3.65 11.04
CA GLY A 58 6.86 -4.94 11.02
C GLY A 58 6.64 -5.73 9.73
N ARG A 59 7.29 -6.90 9.67
CA ARG A 59 7.39 -7.70 8.43
C ARG A 59 6.29 -8.76 8.39
N TYR A 60 5.28 -8.50 7.57
CA TYR A 60 4.10 -9.38 7.45
C TYR A 60 4.23 -10.45 6.36
N THR A 61 5.21 -10.35 5.47
CA THR A 61 5.46 -11.36 4.43
C THR A 61 6.81 -12.05 4.67
N PRO A 62 6.89 -13.39 4.56
CA PRO A 62 8.15 -14.12 4.65
C PRO A 62 9.06 -13.83 3.45
N THR A 63 8.46 -13.51 2.31
CA THR A 63 9.12 -13.11 1.06
C THR A 63 8.71 -11.67 0.73
N PHE A 64 9.68 -10.79 0.57
CA PHE A 64 9.48 -9.38 0.18
C PHE A 64 9.07 -9.18 -1.29
N THR A 65 8.82 -10.28 -1.99
CA THR A 65 8.59 -10.30 -3.44
C THR A 65 7.12 -10.24 -3.82
N ASP A 66 6.21 -10.54 -2.89
CA ASP A 66 4.83 -10.89 -3.23
C ASP A 66 3.82 -9.92 -2.61
N ILE A 67 4.03 -8.62 -2.82
CA ILE A 67 3.12 -7.56 -2.38
C ILE A 67 2.45 -6.93 -3.60
N TYR A 68 1.12 -7.00 -3.60
CA TYR A 68 0.28 -6.50 -4.69
C TYR A 68 -0.62 -5.39 -4.17
N ALA A 69 -0.71 -4.29 -4.90
CA ALA A 69 -1.72 -3.28 -4.65
C ALA A 69 -3.10 -3.84 -5.03
N ALA A 70 -4.08 -3.69 -4.14
CA ALA A 70 -5.45 -4.15 -4.36
C ALA A 70 -6.44 -3.06 -3.94
N VAL A 71 -7.50 -2.87 -4.74
CA VAL A 71 -8.57 -1.93 -4.46
C VAL A 71 -9.89 -2.70 -4.47
N GLY A 72 -10.59 -2.70 -3.33
CA GLY A 72 -11.95 -3.22 -3.20
C GLY A 72 -12.97 -2.10 -3.27
N VAL A 73 -14.03 -2.28 -4.07
CA VAL A 73 -15.13 -1.32 -4.21
C VAL A 73 -16.47 -2.00 -3.92
N CYS A 74 -17.45 -1.23 -3.44
CA CYS A 74 -18.79 -1.71 -3.14
C CYS A 74 -19.83 -0.67 -3.55
N GLY A 75 -20.85 -1.09 -4.31
CA GLY A 75 -21.88 -0.20 -4.86
C GLY A 75 -21.41 0.58 -6.10
N GLU A 76 -22.19 1.60 -6.49
CA GLU A 76 -21.82 2.50 -7.59
C GLU A 76 -20.67 3.42 -7.16
N THR A 77 -19.52 3.27 -7.80
CA THR A 77 -18.29 4.00 -7.45
C THR A 77 -17.35 4.06 -8.64
N GLU A 78 -16.69 5.20 -8.81
CA GLU A 78 -15.60 5.40 -9.77
C GLU A 78 -14.30 5.65 -9.00
N VAL A 79 -13.25 4.91 -9.35
CA VAL A 79 -11.94 5.03 -8.72
C VAL A 79 -10.89 5.23 -9.79
N HIS A 80 -10.07 6.27 -9.64
CA HIS A 80 -8.87 6.47 -10.42
C HIS A 80 -7.64 6.07 -9.60
N VAL A 81 -6.75 5.29 -10.20
CA VAL A 81 -5.54 4.78 -9.53
C VAL A 81 -4.32 5.31 -10.27
N ASN A 82 -3.34 5.81 -9.52
CA ASN A 82 -2.06 6.27 -10.05
C ASN A 82 -0.93 5.39 -9.51
N PHE A 83 -0.26 4.66 -10.40
CA PHE A 83 0.92 3.83 -10.07
C PHE A 83 2.26 4.54 -10.33
N GLY A 84 2.24 5.86 -10.57
CA GLY A 84 3.40 6.69 -10.87
C GLY A 84 3.43 7.24 -12.30
N GLU A 85 2.28 7.25 -13.00
CA GLU A 85 2.13 7.89 -14.32
C GLU A 85 2.02 9.42 -14.17
N HIS A 86 1.53 9.88 -13.03
CA HIS A 86 1.49 11.28 -12.62
C HIS A 86 2.18 11.47 -11.26
N GLU A 87 2.56 12.70 -10.93
CA GLU A 87 3.13 13.03 -9.62
C GLU A 87 2.15 12.69 -8.49
N PHE A 88 2.68 12.15 -7.40
CA PHE A 88 1.93 11.92 -6.18
C PHE A 88 1.74 13.24 -5.44
N LEU A 89 0.58 13.41 -4.80
CA LEU A 89 0.34 14.55 -3.90
C LEU A 89 1.21 14.50 -2.64
N TRP A 90 1.61 13.31 -2.22
CA TRP A 90 2.62 13.16 -1.18
C TRP A 90 4.00 13.37 -1.82
N VAL A 91 4.60 14.51 -1.53
CA VAL A 91 5.77 15.03 -2.26
C VAL A 91 6.96 14.08 -2.18
N GLU A 92 7.23 13.53 -1.00
CA GLU A 92 8.35 12.61 -0.77
C GLU A 92 8.24 11.33 -1.59
N GLY A 93 7.03 10.90 -1.94
CA GLY A 93 6.79 9.73 -2.79
C GLY A 93 7.30 9.89 -4.23
N ASN A 94 7.60 11.13 -4.66
CA ASN A 94 8.19 11.41 -5.96
C ASN A 94 9.72 11.34 -5.97
N ASN A 95 10.35 11.18 -4.79
CA ASN A 95 11.80 11.01 -4.69
C ASN A 95 12.22 9.62 -5.18
N GLU A 96 13.44 9.51 -5.69
CA GLU A 96 14.00 8.27 -6.22
C GLU A 96 13.99 7.11 -5.21
N GLU A 97 14.13 7.41 -3.91
CA GLU A 97 14.11 6.42 -2.82
C GLU A 97 12.79 5.62 -2.77
N TRP A 98 11.68 6.26 -3.14
CA TRP A 98 10.34 5.65 -3.18
C TRP A 98 10.01 5.03 -4.54
N SER A 99 10.90 5.17 -5.52
CA SER A 99 10.70 4.60 -6.84
C SER A 99 10.85 3.08 -6.84
N ILE A 100 9.85 2.40 -7.40
CA ILE A 100 9.87 0.95 -7.63
C ILE A 100 11.11 0.53 -8.44
N LYS A 101 11.65 1.39 -9.32
CA LYS A 101 12.84 1.11 -10.13
C LYS A 101 14.09 0.90 -9.27
N ASN A 102 14.25 1.67 -8.19
CA ASN A 102 15.38 1.51 -7.29
C ASN A 102 15.23 0.26 -6.43
N HIS A 103 14.01 -0.07 -6.04
CA HIS A 103 13.73 -1.32 -5.34
C HIS A 103 13.95 -2.56 -6.21
N ALA A 104 13.57 -2.51 -7.50
CA ALA A 104 13.84 -3.57 -8.46
C ALA A 104 15.35 -3.72 -8.77
N ARG A 105 16.13 -2.63 -8.69
CA ARG A 105 17.60 -2.68 -8.88
C ARG A 105 18.31 -3.36 -7.71
N ASN A 106 17.87 -3.13 -6.47
CA ASN A 106 18.39 -3.86 -5.31
C ASN A 106 18.16 -5.38 -5.39
N LYS A 107 17.18 -5.85 -6.19
CA LYS A 107 16.98 -7.28 -6.47
C LYS A 107 18.08 -7.90 -7.33
N ARG A 108 18.78 -7.15 -8.21
CA ARG A 108 19.91 -7.72 -9.00
C ARG A 108 21.10 -8.10 -8.14
N ALA A 109 21.23 -7.53 -6.94
CA ALA A 109 22.25 -7.95 -5.97
C ALA A 109 21.82 -9.18 -5.15
N PHE A 110 20.53 -9.55 -5.16
CA PHE A 110 19.98 -10.62 -4.32
C PHE A 110 19.38 -11.81 -5.09
N SER A 111 19.33 -11.79 -6.42
CA SER A 111 18.88 -12.94 -7.23
C SER A 111 19.92 -13.34 -8.29
N SER A 112 20.86 -14.22 -7.90
CA SER A 112 21.54 -15.12 -8.84
C SER A 112 20.87 -16.49 -8.96
N SER A 113 19.63 -16.66 -8.47
CA SER A 113 18.96 -17.97 -8.57
C SER A 113 17.45 -17.87 -8.46
N GLY A 114 16.79 -18.02 -9.61
CA GLY A 114 15.41 -18.49 -9.74
C GLY A 114 14.32 -17.42 -9.58
N LEU A 115 13.20 -17.66 -10.26
CA LEU A 115 11.90 -16.96 -10.21
C LEU A 115 11.66 -15.90 -11.30
N ASP A 116 11.49 -16.38 -12.52
CA ASP A 116 10.65 -15.77 -13.57
C ASP A 116 9.33 -16.57 -13.74
N GLU A 117 8.92 -17.36 -12.75
CA GLU A 117 7.73 -18.20 -12.84
C GLU A 117 6.52 -17.45 -12.27
N LEU A 118 5.74 -16.86 -13.17
CA LEU A 118 4.39 -16.37 -12.87
C LEU A 118 3.53 -17.54 -12.33
N PRO A 119 2.71 -17.33 -11.29
CA PRO A 119 1.81 -18.38 -10.84
C PRO A 119 0.86 -18.79 -11.98
N PRO A 120 0.57 -20.09 -12.16
CA PRO A 120 -0.32 -20.54 -13.21
C PRO A 120 -1.71 -19.91 -13.04
N ALA A 121 -2.28 -19.44 -14.14
CA ALA A 121 -3.65 -18.95 -14.16
C ALA A 121 -4.59 -20.03 -13.63
N TYR A 122 -5.44 -19.68 -12.66
CA TYR A 122 -6.51 -20.56 -12.18
C TYR A 122 -7.43 -20.89 -13.38
N GLN A 123 -7.50 -22.18 -13.74
CA GLN A 123 -8.47 -22.72 -14.70
C GLN A 123 -9.81 -23.02 -14.01
#